data_AF-A0A2I0NGX0-F1
#
_entry.id   AF-A0A2I0NGX0-F1
#
_cell.length_a   1.000
_cell.length_b   1.000
_cell.length_c   1.000
_cell.angle_alpha   90.00
_cell.angle_beta   90.00
_cell.angle_gamma   90.00
#
_symmetry.space_group_name_H-M   'P 1'
#
loop_
_entity.id
_entity.type
_entity.pdbx_description
1 polymer ?
#
loop_
_entity_poly.entity_id
_entity_poly.type
_entity_poly.pdbx_seq_one_letter_code
_entity_poly.pdbx_strand_id
1 'polypeptide(L)'
;MQLSEIIIDKIRQKGLLSFRDFMDMALYYPNLGYYTSTNDKIGKKGDYYTSSNVSSVFGEMIGKQIEEMWHFLGKGTFTVVEMGAGLGLLSGDVLAYLETNPELYGCLDYRIVEKSPALREEQEK
;
A
#
# COMPACT_ATOMS: atom_id res chain seq x y z
N MET A 1 -16.21 -1.96 -23.44
CA MET A 1 -15.90 -0.51 -23.44
C MET A 1 -14.55 -0.34 -22.79
N GLN A 2 -13.61 0.27 -23.50
CA GLN A 2 -12.25 0.51 -23.01
C GLN A 2 -12.21 1.76 -22.12
N LEU A 3 -11.26 1.84 -21.18
CA LEU A 3 -11.12 3.02 -20.33
C LEU A 3 -10.88 4.31 -21.13
N SER A 4 -10.16 4.21 -22.24
CA SER A 4 -9.89 5.33 -23.15
C SER A 4 -11.18 5.93 -23.72
N GLU A 5 -12.15 5.11 -24.10
CA GLU A 5 -13.46 5.54 -24.62
C GLU A 5 -14.21 6.35 -23.55
N ILE A 6 -14.21 5.87 -22.30
CA ILE A 6 -14.85 6.54 -21.16
C ILE A 6 -14.20 7.91 -20.89
N ILE A 7 -12.88 7.99 -20.91
CA ILE A 7 -12.14 9.25 -20.70
C ILE A 7 -12.47 10.25 -21.81
N ILE A 8 -12.47 9.81 -23.07
CA ILE A 8 -12.80 10.66 -24.22
C ILE A 8 -14.22 11.21 -24.09
N ASP A 9 -15.19 10.36 -23.73
CA ASP A 9 -16.58 10.79 -23.58
C ASP A 9 -16.75 11.76 -22.40
N LYS A 10 -16.03 11.55 -21.29
CA LYS A 10 -16.01 12.49 -20.16
C LYS A 10 -15.47 13.86 -20.58
N ILE A 11 -14.42 13.89 -21.39
CA ILE A 11 -13.85 15.14 -21.94
C ILE A 11 -14.85 15.84 -22.84
N ARG A 12 -15.53 15.10 -23.73
CA ARG A 12 -16.55 15.66 -24.63
C ARG A 12 -17.72 16.28 -23.86
N GLN A 13 -18.14 15.67 -22.75
CA GLN A 13 -19.30 16.11 -21.98
C GLN A 13 -18.99 17.23 -20.98
N LYS A 14 -17.82 17.18 -20.32
CA LYS A 14 -17.49 18.07 -19.18
C LYS A 14 -16.34 19.05 -19.46
N GLY A 15 -15.74 18.99 -20.64
CA GLY A 15 -14.57 19.78 -20.99
C GLY A 15 -13.26 19.13 -20.56
N LEU A 16 -12.19 19.93 -20.52
CA LEU A 16 -10.84 19.43 -20.28
C LEU A 16 -10.73 18.70 -18.94
N LEU A 17 -10.07 17.54 -18.97
CA LEU A 17 -9.77 16.77 -17.78
C LEU A 17 -8.41 17.21 -17.22
N SER A 18 -8.33 17.43 -15.90
CA SER A 18 -7.04 17.68 -15.27
C SER A 18 -6.16 16.42 -15.37
N PHE A 19 -4.83 16.60 -15.39
CA PHE A 19 -3.92 15.45 -15.36
C PHE A 19 -4.15 14.57 -14.12
N ARG A 20 -4.48 15.18 -12.97
CA ARG A 20 -4.87 14.45 -11.75
C ARG A 20 -6.04 13.50 -11.99
N ASP A 21 -7.12 13.99 -12.59
CA ASP A 21 -8.32 13.18 -12.80
C ASP A 21 -8.08 12.10 -13.87
N PHE A 22 -7.27 12.41 -14.89
CA PHE A 22 -6.83 11.41 -15.85
C PHE A 22 -6.05 10.27 -15.16
N MET A 23 -5.09 10.62 -14.31
CA MET A 23 -4.28 9.63 -13.58
C MET A 23 -5.12 8.82 -12.60
N ASP A 24 -6.06 9.43 -11.87
CA ASP A 24 -6.95 8.69 -10.98
C ASP A 24 -7.81 7.68 -11.76
N MET A 25 -8.30 8.06 -12.94
CA MET A 25 -9.01 7.12 -13.82
C MET A 25 -8.07 6.02 -14.34
N ALA A 26 -6.92 6.37 -14.91
CA ALA A 26 -5.97 5.40 -15.47
C ALA A 26 -5.52 4.35 -14.44
N LEU A 27 -5.35 4.76 -13.18
CA LEU A 27 -4.86 3.89 -12.11
C LEU A 27 -5.98 3.14 -11.40
N TYR A 28 -7.13 3.77 -11.15
CA TYR A 28 -8.13 3.28 -10.19
C TYR A 28 -9.57 3.23 -10.73
N TYR A 29 -9.81 3.47 -12.02
CA TYR A 29 -11.17 3.38 -12.56
C TYR A 29 -11.74 1.97 -12.35
N PRO A 30 -12.95 1.80 -11.78
CA PRO A 30 -13.46 0.47 -11.43
C PRO A 30 -13.36 -0.55 -12.57
N ASN A 31 -12.71 -1.69 -12.28
CA ASN A 31 -12.47 -2.82 -13.19
C ASN A 31 -11.59 -2.55 -14.42
N LEU A 32 -11.20 -1.30 -14.68
CA LEU A 32 -10.47 -0.91 -15.90
C LEU A 32 -9.16 -0.16 -15.63
N GLY A 33 -9.01 0.39 -14.43
CA GLY A 33 -7.79 1.04 -13.98
C GLY A 33 -6.69 0.01 -13.71
N TYR A 34 -5.44 0.44 -13.82
CA TYR A 34 -4.27 -0.43 -13.67
C TYR A 34 -4.30 -1.30 -12.40
N TYR A 35 -4.63 -0.71 -11.24
CA TYR A 35 -4.67 -1.40 -9.95
C TYR A 35 -5.99 -2.11 -9.64
N THR A 36 -6.97 -2.03 -10.54
CA THR A 36 -8.35 -2.52 -10.29
C THR A 36 -8.84 -3.49 -11.36
N SER A 37 -8.08 -3.69 -12.44
CA SER A 37 -8.45 -4.55 -13.57
C SER A 37 -7.94 -5.98 -13.44
N THR A 38 -6.83 -6.21 -12.71
CA THR A 38 -6.24 -7.53 -12.46
C THR A 38 -5.47 -7.56 -11.14
N ASN A 39 -5.46 -8.69 -10.43
CA ASN A 39 -4.78 -8.82 -9.13
C ASN A 39 -3.26 -9.08 -9.24
N ASP A 40 -2.76 -9.55 -10.38
CA ASP A 40 -1.36 -10.00 -10.52
C ASP A 40 -0.38 -8.89 -10.89
N LYS A 41 -0.59 -7.62 -10.49
CA LYS A 41 0.25 -6.51 -10.94
C LYS A 41 1.59 -6.36 -10.20
N ILE A 42 1.69 -6.85 -8.97
CA ILE A 42 2.84 -6.65 -8.08
C ILE A 42 3.52 -7.99 -7.76
N GLY A 43 4.85 -8.01 -7.73
CA GLY A 43 5.67 -9.15 -7.34
C GLY A 43 6.25 -9.92 -8.51
N LYS A 44 6.84 -11.10 -8.25
CA LYS A 44 7.62 -11.87 -9.24
C LYS A 44 6.86 -12.25 -10.52
N LYS A 45 5.53 -12.34 -10.44
CA LYS A 45 4.64 -12.65 -11.57
C LYS A 45 3.96 -11.41 -12.16
N GLY A 46 4.17 -10.24 -11.56
CA GLY A 46 3.57 -8.99 -11.99
C GLY A 46 4.48 -8.14 -12.86
N ASP A 47 4.02 -6.91 -13.13
CA ASP A 47 4.72 -5.97 -14.02
C ASP A 47 5.98 -5.38 -13.36
N TYR A 48 6.05 -5.40 -12.03
CA TYR A 48 7.19 -4.94 -11.23
C TYR A 48 7.21 -5.61 -9.85
N TYR A 49 8.37 -5.51 -9.18
CA TYR A 49 8.55 -5.89 -7.79
C TYR A 49 9.15 -4.71 -7.00
N THR A 50 8.89 -4.66 -5.71
CA THR A 50 9.36 -3.62 -4.78
C THR A 50 10.44 -4.16 -3.86
N SER A 51 11.06 -3.32 -3.04
CA SER A 51 12.09 -3.74 -2.08
C SER A 51 11.60 -4.82 -1.11
N SER A 52 10.34 -4.76 -0.68
CA SER A 52 9.73 -5.80 0.18
C SER A 52 9.53 -7.14 -0.53
N ASN A 53 9.54 -7.19 -1.87
CA ASN A 53 9.55 -8.44 -2.61
C ASN A 53 10.95 -9.09 -2.70
N VAL A 54 12.03 -8.33 -2.46
CA VAL A 54 13.40 -8.81 -2.66
C VAL A 54 13.92 -9.54 -1.42
N SER A 55 13.70 -8.95 -0.24
CA SER A 55 14.21 -9.49 1.02
C SER A 55 13.49 -8.91 2.24
N SER A 56 13.26 -9.74 3.25
CA SER A 56 12.71 -9.33 4.55
C SER A 56 13.57 -8.30 5.27
N VAL A 57 14.89 -8.27 4.98
CA VAL A 57 15.83 -7.32 5.57
C VAL A 57 15.37 -5.87 5.37
N PHE A 58 14.69 -5.56 4.25
CA PHE A 58 14.14 -4.22 4.06
C PHE A 58 13.08 -3.89 5.13
N GLY A 59 12.13 -4.79 5.38
CA GLY A 59 11.11 -4.60 6.42
C GLY A 59 11.67 -4.64 7.83
N GLU A 60 12.61 -5.54 8.12
CA GLU A 60 13.30 -5.62 9.41
C GLU A 60 14.01 -4.30 9.75
N MET A 61 14.69 -3.68 8.77
CA MET A 61 15.35 -2.40 8.97
C MET A 61 14.37 -1.24 9.21
N ILE A 62 13.19 -1.27 8.57
CA ILE A 62 12.12 -0.32 8.88
C ILE A 62 11.55 -0.56 10.28
N GLY A 63 11.35 -1.82 10.68
CA GLY A 63 10.94 -2.19 12.03
C GLY A 63 11.92 -1.68 13.09
N LYS A 64 13.23 -1.85 12.85
CA LYS A 64 14.28 -1.29 13.71
C LYS A 64 14.17 0.23 13.83
N GLN A 65 13.98 0.92 12.71
CA GLN A 65 13.84 2.38 12.73
C GLN A 65 12.58 2.82 13.51
N ILE A 66 11.48 2.06 13.41
CA ILE A 66 10.25 2.29 14.18
C ILE A 66 10.50 2.14 15.68
N GLU A 67 11.20 1.08 16.09
CA GLU A 67 11.57 0.86 17.49
C GLU A 67 12.45 2.00 18.04
N GLU A 68 13.45 2.43 17.27
CA GLU A 68 14.29 3.57 17.62
C GLU A 68 13.45 4.84 17.81
N MET A 69 12.53 5.14 16.88
CA MET A 69 11.64 6.30 16.99
C MET A 69 10.75 6.23 18.23
N TRP A 70 10.18 5.07 18.52
CA TRP A 70 9.36 4.88 19.72
C TRP A 70 10.14 5.12 21.02
N HIS A 71 11.40 4.66 21.09
CA HIS A 71 12.30 4.94 22.19
C HIS A 71 12.53 6.45 22.37
N PHE A 72 12.85 7.16 21.28
CA PHE A 72 13.08 8.61 21.32
C PHE A 72 11.84 9.41 21.69
N LEU A 73 10.65 8.90 21.37
CA LEU A 73 9.37 9.56 21.62
C LEU A 73 8.76 9.22 23.00
N GLY A 74 9.51 8.52 23.87
CA GLY A 74 9.14 8.33 25.26
C GLY A 74 8.28 7.10 25.53
N LYS A 75 8.31 6.11 24.63
CA LYS A 75 7.72 4.77 24.82
C LYS A 75 6.20 4.73 25.10
N GLY A 76 5.45 5.71 24.57
CA GLY A 76 3.99 5.72 24.67
C GLY A 76 3.31 4.81 23.64
N THR A 77 1.97 4.89 23.57
CA THR A 77 1.19 4.31 22.46
C THR A 77 1.73 4.81 21.12
N PHE A 78 1.88 3.90 20.16
CA PHE A 78 2.59 4.21 18.91
C PHE A 78 1.79 3.77 17.69
N THR A 79 1.37 4.72 16.86
CA THR A 79 0.64 4.42 15.63
C THR A 79 1.58 4.43 14.44
N VAL A 80 1.62 3.34 13.69
CA VAL A 80 2.32 3.24 12.40
C VAL A 80 1.28 3.21 11.30
N VAL A 81 1.38 4.12 10.33
CA VAL A 81 0.47 4.20 9.19
C VAL A 81 1.21 3.85 7.91
N GLU A 82 0.81 2.76 7.25
CA GLU A 82 1.32 2.34 5.95
C GLU A 82 0.33 2.70 4.85
N MET A 83 0.74 3.53 3.91
CA MET A 83 -0.08 3.97 2.78
C MET A 83 0.20 3.05 1.59
N GLY A 84 -0.79 2.26 1.18
CA GLY A 84 -0.67 1.33 0.06
C GLY A 84 0.29 0.17 0.34
N ALA A 85 -0.04 -0.67 1.33
CA ALA A 85 0.79 -1.81 1.75
C ALA A 85 0.98 -2.89 0.66
N GLY A 86 0.31 -2.76 -0.49
CA GLY A 86 0.44 -3.69 -1.60
C GLY A 86 -0.02 -5.09 -1.17
N LEU A 87 0.88 -6.06 -1.25
CA LEU A 87 0.62 -7.45 -0.83
C LEU A 87 0.81 -7.69 0.68
N GLY A 88 1.01 -6.64 1.50
CA GLY A 88 1.19 -6.78 2.94
C GLY A 88 2.56 -7.32 3.38
N LEU A 89 3.50 -7.50 2.44
CA LEU A 89 4.82 -8.05 2.73
C LEU A 89 5.63 -7.15 3.69
N LEU A 90 5.62 -5.84 3.43
CA LEU A 90 6.35 -4.90 4.28
C LEU A 90 5.78 -4.88 5.70
N SER A 91 4.44 -4.77 5.85
CA SER A 91 3.79 -4.86 7.15
C SER A 91 4.11 -6.17 7.87
N GLY A 92 4.11 -7.30 7.16
CA GLY A 92 4.44 -8.60 7.74
C GLY A 92 5.85 -8.64 8.32
N ASP A 93 6.86 -8.23 7.53
CA ASP A 93 8.25 -8.19 7.96
C ASP A 93 8.48 -7.20 9.13
N VAL A 94 7.85 -6.02 9.08
CA VAL A 94 7.92 -5.02 10.14
C VAL A 94 7.30 -5.54 11.43
N LEU A 95 6.10 -6.12 11.37
CA LEU A 95 5.41 -6.65 12.54
C LEU A 95 6.17 -7.84 13.15
N ALA A 96 6.71 -8.74 12.32
CA ALA A 96 7.53 -9.86 12.78
C ALA A 96 8.80 -9.38 13.52
N TYR A 97 9.45 -8.32 13.03
CA TYR A 97 10.58 -7.71 13.75
C TYR A 97 10.13 -7.10 15.08
N LEU A 98 9.06 -6.29 15.07
CA LEU A 98 8.59 -5.57 16.26
C LEU A 98 8.05 -6.51 17.35
N GLU A 99 7.55 -7.70 17.00
CA GLU A 99 7.10 -8.71 17.95
C GLU A 99 8.23 -9.17 18.90
N THR A 100 9.50 -9.00 18.50
CA THR A 100 10.66 -9.27 19.36
C THR A 100 10.83 -8.29 20.52
N ASN A 101 10.13 -7.15 20.50
CA ASN A 101 10.02 -6.19 21.59
C ASN A 101 8.57 -6.11 22.11
N PRO A 102 8.21 -6.91 23.13
CA PRO A 102 6.84 -6.95 23.65
C PRO A 102 6.33 -5.63 24.26
N GLU A 103 7.23 -4.75 24.74
CA GLU A 103 6.85 -3.44 25.31
C GLU A 103 6.30 -2.52 24.23
N LEU A 104 6.99 -2.44 23.09
CA LEU A 104 6.52 -1.70 21.91
C LEU A 104 5.30 -2.39 21.29
N TYR A 105 5.40 -3.70 21.02
CA TYR A 105 4.33 -4.43 20.34
C TYR A 105 2.99 -4.35 21.07
N GLY A 106 3.00 -4.38 22.41
CA GLY A 106 1.79 -4.25 23.23
C GLY A 106 1.10 -2.88 23.18
N CYS A 107 1.78 -1.84 22.66
CA CYS A 107 1.23 -0.49 22.52
C CYS A 107 1.18 0.00 21.06
N LEU A 108 1.46 -0.90 20.11
CA LEU A 108 1.49 -0.63 18.69
C LEU A 108 0.06 -0.63 18.09
N ASP A 109 -0.24 0.40 17.32
CA ASP A 109 -1.44 0.50 16.49
C ASP A 109 -1.02 0.60 15.01
N TYR A 110 -0.96 -0.54 14.32
CA TYR A 110 -0.56 -0.59 12.90
C TYR A 110 -1.78 -0.42 11.99
N ARG A 111 -1.75 0.58 11.11
CA ARG A 111 -2.87 0.95 10.23
C ARG A 111 -2.43 0.93 8.78
N ILE A 112 -3.09 0.10 7.98
CA ILE A 112 -2.93 0.11 6.53
C ILE A 112 -4.03 0.98 5.91
N VAL A 113 -3.64 1.87 5.01
CA VAL A 113 -4.56 2.68 4.19
C VAL A 113 -4.47 2.18 2.75
N GLU A 114 -5.48 1.43 2.32
CA GLU A 114 -5.55 0.83 0.99
C GLU A 114 -6.89 1.15 0.30
N LYS A 115 -6.82 1.58 -0.96
CA LYS A 115 -7.99 1.94 -1.78
C LYS A 115 -8.55 0.72 -2.51
N SER A 116 -7.71 -0.24 -2.88
CA SER A 116 -8.10 -1.43 -3.63
C SER A 116 -8.76 -2.49 -2.72
N PRO A 117 -10.03 -2.87 -2.96
CA PRO A 117 -10.68 -3.92 -2.18
C PRO A 117 -9.95 -5.27 -2.24
N ALA A 118 -9.42 -5.63 -3.40
CA ALA A 118 -8.71 -6.89 -3.59
C ALA A 118 -7.39 -6.93 -2.80
N LEU A 119 -6.65 -5.81 -2.72
CA LEU A 119 -5.43 -5.75 -1.91
C LEU A 119 -5.75 -5.73 -0.42
N ARG A 120 -6.87 -5.12 0.00
CA ARG A 120 -7.32 -5.19 1.39
C ARG A 120 -7.59 -6.64 1.81
N GLU A 121 -8.30 -7.41 0.98
CA GLU A 121 -8.53 -8.84 1.24
C GLU A 121 -7.22 -9.64 1.31
N GLU A 122 -6.22 -9.28 0.50
CA GLU A 122 -4.89 -9.93 0.56
C GLU A 122 -4.14 -9.60 1.86
N GLN A 123 -4.24 -8.36 2.33
CA GLN A 123 -3.57 -7.86 3.55
C GLN A 123 -4.19 -8.42 4.85
N GLU A 124 -5.43 -8.91 4.80
CA GLU A 124 -6.15 -9.47 5.96
C GLU A 124 -5.88 -10.98 6.18
N LYS A 125 -5.09 -11.61 5.31
CA LYS A 125 -4.70 -13.04 5.40
C LYS A 125 -3.49 -13.24 6.31
#